data_AF-A0A951A565-F1
#
_entry.id   AF-A0A951A565-F1
#
_cell.length_a   1.000
_cell.length_b   1.000
_cell.length_c   1.000
_cell.angle_alpha   90.00
_cell.angle_beta   90.00
_cell.angle_gamma   90.00
#
_symmetry.space_group_name_H-M   'P 1'
#
loop_
_entity.id
_entity.type
_entity.pdbx_description
1 polymer ?
#
loop_
_entity_poly.entity_id
_entity_poly.type
_entity_poly.pdbx_seq_one_letter_code
_entity_poly.pdbx_strand_id
1 'polypeptide(L)'
;ATRLTNVTRQLRARDPDDALARCGAIVKDWAGGTRIADALHDFNRDWSRRALWGGPIVLLFTDGLERRVDHDLAFEMDRLHRSCRRLVWLNPLLRYGGFEARAAGIRAMLPHVDEFRPIHNLASMSDLCTALQLGHAVAADPRRWIAAAA
;
A
#
# COMPACT_ATOMS: atom_id res chain seq x y z
N ALA A 1 -14.51 12.46 -7.05
CA ALA A 1 -14.21 11.05 -7.35
C ALA A 1 -12.73 10.85 -7.10
N THR A 2 -12.37 9.89 -6.26
CA THR A 2 -10.97 9.54 -5.97
C THR A 2 -10.33 9.00 -7.23
N ARG A 3 -9.19 9.54 -7.68
CA ARG A 3 -8.52 9.19 -8.94
C ARG A 3 -7.05 8.84 -8.71
N LEU A 4 -6.56 7.82 -9.42
CA LEU A 4 -5.14 7.53 -9.48
C LEU A 4 -4.34 8.71 -10.07
N THR A 5 -3.41 9.23 -9.30
CA THR A 5 -2.54 10.34 -9.70
C THR A 5 -1.07 9.93 -9.58
N ASN A 6 -0.34 9.98 -10.68
CA ASN A 6 1.10 9.72 -10.68
C ASN A 6 1.87 10.97 -10.18
N VAL A 7 2.57 10.82 -9.05
CA VAL A 7 3.34 11.88 -8.38
C VAL A 7 4.87 11.76 -8.54
N THR A 8 5.37 10.81 -9.35
CA THR A 8 6.81 10.53 -9.47
C THR A 8 7.63 11.76 -9.83
N ARG A 9 7.10 12.67 -10.65
CA ARG A 9 7.81 13.89 -11.06
C ARG A 9 7.90 14.90 -9.92
N GLN A 10 6.86 14.99 -9.09
CA GLN A 10 6.75 15.91 -7.95
C GLN A 10 7.69 15.48 -6.83
N LEU A 11 7.80 14.18 -6.60
CA LEU A 11 8.70 13.59 -5.59
C LEU A 11 10.20 13.68 -5.95
N ARG A 12 10.57 14.23 -7.12
CA ARG A 12 11.98 14.47 -7.48
C ARG A 12 12.56 15.74 -6.83
N ALA A 13 11.73 16.58 -6.22
CA ALA A 13 12.22 17.75 -5.50
C ALA A 13 13.11 17.31 -4.32
N ARG A 14 14.24 18.00 -4.13
CA ARG A 14 15.23 17.66 -3.10
C ARG A 14 14.72 17.98 -1.69
N ASP A 15 13.94 19.05 -1.58
CA ASP A 15 13.30 19.47 -0.35
C ASP A 15 11.96 18.70 -0.18
N PRO A 16 11.75 18.01 0.97
CA PRO A 16 10.52 17.26 1.22
C PRO A 16 9.25 18.12 1.26
N ASP A 17 9.32 19.32 1.84
CA ASP A 17 8.17 20.21 1.97
C ASP A 17 7.74 20.72 0.59
N ASP A 18 8.72 21.05 -0.25
CA ASP A 18 8.51 21.37 -1.66
C ASP A 18 7.88 20.21 -2.44
N ALA A 19 8.35 18.98 -2.22
CA ALA A 19 7.82 17.79 -2.87
C ALA A 19 6.35 17.58 -2.49
N LEU A 20 6.03 17.70 -1.20
CA LEU A 20 4.68 17.59 -0.66
C LEU A 20 3.77 18.70 -1.19
N ALA A 21 4.24 19.95 -1.24
CA ALA A 21 3.49 21.07 -1.80
C ALA A 21 3.15 20.83 -3.29
N ARG A 22 4.11 20.34 -4.08
CA ARG A 22 3.88 20.00 -5.50
C ARG A 22 2.89 18.85 -5.67
N CYS A 23 2.92 17.84 -4.78
CA CYS A 23 1.93 16.77 -4.75
C CYS A 23 0.54 17.32 -4.42
N GLY A 24 0.42 18.15 -3.39
CA GLY A 24 -0.86 18.77 -2.99
C GLY A 24 -1.48 19.63 -4.10
N ALA A 25 -0.66 20.30 -4.91
CA ALA A 25 -1.16 21.08 -6.05
C ALA A 25 -1.82 20.24 -7.16
N ILE A 26 -1.47 18.95 -7.28
CA ILE A 26 -1.99 18.07 -8.34
C ILE A 26 -3.03 17.06 -7.84
N VAL A 27 -2.98 16.68 -6.56
CA VAL A 27 -3.93 15.75 -5.93
C VAL A 27 -5.10 16.56 -5.39
N LYS A 28 -6.21 16.58 -6.14
CA LYS A 28 -7.38 17.43 -5.85
C LYS A 28 -8.38 16.82 -4.88
N ASP A 29 -8.17 15.57 -4.49
CA ASP A 29 -9.15 14.66 -3.89
C ASP A 29 -8.70 14.08 -2.53
N TRP A 30 -7.82 14.80 -1.82
CA TRP A 30 -7.17 14.40 -0.56
C TRP A 30 -8.13 13.99 0.58
N ALA A 31 -9.43 14.31 0.48
CA ALA A 31 -10.47 13.99 1.47
C ALA A 31 -11.66 13.19 0.90
N GLY A 32 -11.58 12.71 -0.35
CA GLY A 32 -12.68 12.08 -1.08
C GLY A 32 -13.06 10.65 -0.64
N GLY A 33 -12.36 10.09 0.35
CA GLY A 33 -12.40 8.68 0.70
C GLY A 33 -11.48 7.83 -0.19
N THR A 34 -11.10 6.66 0.29
CA THR A 34 -10.16 5.76 -0.41
C THR A 34 -10.94 4.73 -1.22
N ARG A 35 -10.71 4.74 -2.55
CA ARG A 35 -11.21 3.74 -3.51
C ARG A 35 -10.03 2.91 -3.99
N ILE A 36 -9.56 1.99 -3.16
CA ILE A 36 -8.35 1.18 -3.39
C ILE A 36 -8.56 0.29 -4.62
N ALA A 37 -9.71 -0.37 -4.73
CA ALA A 37 -10.00 -1.28 -5.84
C ALA A 37 -9.88 -0.58 -7.21
N ASP A 38 -10.51 0.59 -7.38
CA ASP A 38 -10.44 1.35 -8.62
C ASP A 38 -9.03 1.88 -8.91
N ALA A 39 -8.34 2.39 -7.89
CA ALA A 39 -6.98 2.91 -8.05
C ALA A 39 -6.01 1.80 -8.48
N LEU A 40 -6.16 0.59 -7.92
CA LEU A 40 -5.40 -0.58 -8.32
C LEU A 40 -5.79 -1.07 -9.71
N HIS A 41 -7.08 -1.07 -10.06
CA HIS A 41 -7.54 -1.41 -11.41
C HIS A 41 -6.89 -0.51 -12.47
N ASP A 42 -6.99 0.82 -12.30
CA ASP A 42 -6.39 1.79 -13.20
C ASP A 42 -4.86 1.65 -13.26
N PHE A 43 -4.21 1.41 -12.11
CA PHE A 43 -2.77 1.18 -12.06
C PHE A 43 -2.37 -0.10 -12.80
N ASN A 44 -3.06 -1.21 -12.54
CA ASN A 44 -2.79 -2.50 -13.13
C ASN A 44 -3.03 -2.49 -14.64
N ARG A 45 -4.04 -1.73 -15.12
CA ARG A 45 -4.33 -1.56 -16.54
C ARG A 45 -3.30 -0.68 -17.24
N ASP A 46 -3.01 0.51 -16.69
CA ASP A 46 -2.31 1.56 -17.43
C ASP A 46 -0.80 1.64 -17.12
N TRP A 47 -0.38 1.19 -15.93
CA TRP A 47 0.95 1.45 -15.39
C TRP A 47 1.77 0.21 -15.02
N SER A 48 1.14 -0.93 -14.67
CA SER A 48 1.85 -2.14 -14.20
C SER A 48 3.03 -2.52 -15.09
N ARG A 49 2.83 -2.60 -16.40
CA ARG A 49 3.88 -2.96 -17.38
C ARG A 49 5.04 -1.96 -17.42
N ARG A 50 4.81 -0.68 -17.11
CA ARG A 50 5.80 0.39 -17.17
C ARG A 50 6.54 0.55 -15.85
N ALA A 51 5.82 0.42 -14.74
CA ALA A 51 6.32 0.66 -13.39
C ALA A 51 6.88 -0.60 -12.71
N LEU A 52 6.38 -1.79 -13.08
CA LEU A 52 6.72 -3.05 -12.41
C LEU A 52 7.65 -3.96 -13.24
N TRP A 53 8.25 -3.42 -14.30
CA TRP A 53 9.25 -4.17 -15.06
C TRP A 53 10.45 -4.54 -14.15
N GLY A 54 10.93 -5.79 -14.29
CA GLY A 54 12.01 -6.33 -13.45
C GLY A 54 11.56 -6.81 -12.07
N GLY A 55 10.26 -6.81 -11.77
CA GLY A 55 9.71 -7.30 -10.50
C GLY A 55 10.21 -6.52 -9.29
N PRO A 56 9.88 -5.22 -9.16
CA PRO A 56 10.38 -4.40 -8.05
C PRO A 56 9.77 -4.83 -6.71
N ILE A 57 10.28 -4.23 -5.63
CA ILE A 57 9.58 -4.20 -4.35
C ILE A 57 8.54 -3.08 -4.43
N VAL A 58 7.29 -3.39 -4.13
CA VAL A 58 6.20 -2.40 -4.06
C VAL A 58 5.92 -2.09 -2.60
N LEU A 59 5.95 -0.81 -2.25
CA LEU A 59 5.53 -0.31 -0.94
C LEU A 59 4.13 0.28 -1.09
N LEU A 60 3.14 -0.37 -0.47
CA LEU A 60 1.75 0.05 -0.50
C LEU A 60 1.41 0.73 0.83
N PHE A 61 1.18 2.04 0.80
CA PHE A 61 0.78 2.83 1.97
C PHE A 61 -0.74 2.97 2.00
N THR A 62 -1.40 2.32 2.97
CA THR A 62 -2.86 2.41 3.15
C THR A 62 -3.28 1.84 4.49
N ASP A 63 -4.40 2.31 5.03
CA ASP A 63 -5.07 1.72 6.19
C ASP A 63 -5.98 0.53 5.85
N GLY A 64 -6.18 0.24 4.56
CA GLY A 64 -7.01 -0.87 4.07
C GLY A 64 -8.51 -0.62 4.16
N LEU A 65 -8.92 0.63 4.42
CA LEU A 65 -10.32 1.02 4.50
C LEU A 65 -10.89 1.28 3.10
N GLU A 66 -11.41 0.23 2.48
CA GLU A 66 -12.13 0.30 1.21
C GLU A 66 -13.60 0.69 1.44
N ARG A 67 -14.05 1.77 0.80
CA ARG A 67 -15.46 2.17 0.80
C ARG A 67 -16.10 1.66 -0.50
N ARG A 68 -16.38 0.35 -0.53
CA ARG A 68 -17.00 -0.45 -1.61
C ARG A 68 -17.18 0.28 -2.95
N VAL A 69 -16.47 -0.19 -3.98
CA VAL A 69 -16.68 0.23 -5.36
C VAL A 69 -16.46 -0.92 -6.36
N ASP A 70 -16.97 -0.72 -7.58
CA ASP A 70 -17.25 -1.61 -8.72
C ASP A 70 -16.27 -2.76 -9.03
N HIS A 71 -15.02 -2.69 -8.55
CA HIS A 71 -13.99 -3.70 -8.80
C HIS A 71 -13.70 -4.57 -7.57
N ASP A 72 -13.39 -5.85 -7.83
CA ASP A 72 -12.98 -6.78 -6.79
C ASP A 72 -11.55 -6.45 -6.31
N LEU A 73 -11.45 -5.94 -5.08
CA LEU A 73 -10.19 -5.59 -4.44
C LEU A 73 -9.23 -6.79 -4.33
N ALA A 74 -9.74 -8.00 -4.04
CA ALA A 74 -8.89 -9.18 -3.93
C ALA A 74 -8.27 -9.53 -5.29
N PHE A 75 -9.06 -9.44 -6.35
CA PHE A 75 -8.58 -9.67 -7.72
C PHE A 75 -7.48 -8.67 -8.12
N GLU A 76 -7.69 -7.37 -7.88
CA GLU A 76 -6.70 -6.36 -8.26
C GLU A 76 -5.42 -6.44 -7.41
N MET A 77 -5.55 -6.87 -6.15
CA MET A 77 -4.41 -7.16 -5.28
C MET A 77 -3.62 -8.38 -5.74
N ASP A 78 -4.27 -9.49 -6.10
CA ASP A 78 -3.61 -10.68 -6.66
C ASP A 78 -2.81 -10.33 -7.91
N ARG A 79 -3.39 -9.50 -8.78
CA ARG A 79 -2.74 -9.06 -10.02
C ARG A 79 -1.52 -8.18 -9.76
N LEU A 80 -1.60 -7.28 -8.77
CA LEU A 80 -0.47 -6.48 -8.32
C LEU A 80 0.64 -7.37 -7.72
N HIS A 81 0.27 -8.31 -6.84
CA HIS A 81 1.19 -9.23 -6.17
C HIS A 81 2.02 -10.03 -7.17
N ARG A 82 1.37 -10.63 -8.16
CA ARG A 82 2.04 -11.38 -9.25
C ARG A 82 2.97 -10.54 -10.11
N SER A 83 2.80 -9.22 -10.10
CA SER A 83 3.57 -8.29 -10.93
C SER A 83 4.82 -7.75 -10.21
N CYS A 84 5.02 -8.07 -8.93
CA CYS A 84 6.15 -7.60 -8.14
C CYS A 84 6.87 -8.78 -7.46
N ARG A 85 8.13 -8.59 -7.04
CA ARG A 85 8.85 -9.66 -6.30
C ARG A 85 8.51 -9.69 -4.82
N ARG A 86 7.99 -8.57 -4.31
CA ARG A 86 7.66 -8.37 -2.89
C ARG A 86 6.69 -7.19 -2.77
N LEU A 87 5.50 -7.43 -2.22
CA LEU A 87 4.50 -6.44 -1.89
C LEU A 87 4.48 -6.22 -0.38
N VAL A 88 4.99 -5.06 0.05
CA VAL A 88 5.03 -4.65 1.46
C VAL A 88 3.89 -3.67 1.71
N TRP A 89 2.90 -4.09 2.49
CA TRP A 89 1.83 -3.23 2.93
C TRP A 89 2.21 -2.53 4.24
N LEU A 90 2.31 -1.20 4.17
CA LEU A 90 2.62 -0.30 5.25
C LEU A 90 1.34 0.35 5.76
N ASN A 91 0.94 0.00 6.98
CA ASN A 91 -0.30 0.50 7.58
C ASN A 91 -0.01 1.42 8.79
N PRO A 92 -0.37 2.71 8.72
CA PRO A 92 -0.10 3.68 9.79
C PRO A 92 -0.99 3.50 11.03
N LEU A 93 -2.09 2.73 10.93
CA LEU A 93 -3.03 2.49 12.03
C LEU A 93 -2.69 1.27 12.89
N LEU A 94 -1.67 0.48 12.51
CA LEU A 94 -1.28 -0.74 13.24
C LEU A 94 -0.80 -0.52 14.69
N ARG A 95 -0.63 0.72 15.13
CA ARG A 95 -0.21 1.07 16.50
C ARG A 95 -1.28 0.85 17.57
N TYR A 96 -2.56 0.75 17.16
CA TYR A 96 -3.65 0.62 18.11
C TYR A 96 -3.78 -0.83 18.52
N GLY A 97 -3.55 -1.13 19.80
CA GLY A 97 -3.56 -2.51 20.36
C GLY A 97 -4.90 -3.26 20.23
N GLY A 98 -5.93 -2.62 19.67
CA GLY A 98 -7.21 -3.22 19.27
C GLY A 98 -7.42 -3.28 17.76
N PHE A 99 -6.36 -3.18 16.94
CA PHE A 99 -6.50 -3.38 15.50
C PHE A 99 -6.90 -4.84 15.24
N GLU A 100 -8.15 -5.00 14.80
CA GLU A 100 -8.66 -6.28 14.33
C GLU A 100 -8.83 -6.20 12.81
N ALA A 101 -8.32 -7.20 12.11
CA ALA A 101 -8.45 -7.33 10.66
C ALA A 101 -9.88 -7.74 10.23
N ARG A 102 -10.90 -7.07 10.77
CA ARG A 102 -12.32 -7.36 10.52
C ARG A 102 -12.88 -6.63 9.31
N ALA A 103 -12.29 -5.50 8.92
CA ALA A 103 -12.78 -4.75 7.77
C ALA A 103 -12.63 -5.59 6.49
N ALA A 104 -13.66 -5.57 5.64
CA ALA A 104 -13.70 -6.36 4.41
C ALA A 104 -12.50 -6.08 3.49
N GLY A 105 -12.09 -4.80 3.38
CA GLY A 105 -10.91 -4.41 2.60
C GLY A 105 -9.62 -5.05 3.11
N ILE A 106 -9.40 -5.01 4.43
CA ILE A 106 -8.24 -5.63 5.06
C ILE A 106 -8.22 -7.14 4.80
N ARG A 107 -9.36 -7.84 4.98
CA ARG A 107 -9.48 -9.28 4.73
C ARG A 107 -9.24 -9.64 3.26
N ALA A 108 -9.65 -8.79 2.33
CA ALA A 108 -9.43 -8.98 0.90
C ALA A 108 -7.96 -8.80 0.52
N MET A 109 -7.25 -7.84 1.13
CA MET A 109 -5.86 -7.53 0.79
C MET A 109 -4.83 -8.45 1.46
N LEU A 110 -5.06 -8.85 2.71
CA LEU A 110 -4.10 -9.61 3.53
C LEU A 110 -3.54 -10.87 2.85
N PRO A 111 -4.32 -11.69 2.10
CA PRO A 111 -3.78 -12.89 1.44
C PRO A 111 -2.80 -12.61 0.29
N HIS A 112 -2.76 -11.38 -0.23
CA HIS A 112 -2.02 -11.02 -1.44
C HIS A 112 -0.83 -10.10 -1.16
N VAL A 113 -0.41 -9.95 0.10
CA VAL A 113 0.78 -9.19 0.48
C VAL A 113 1.83 -10.15 1.01
N ASP A 114 3.10 -9.82 0.83
CA ASP A 114 4.18 -10.65 1.39
C ASP A 114 4.56 -10.19 2.80
N GLU A 115 4.39 -8.90 3.08
CA GLU A 115 4.64 -8.33 4.40
C GLU A 115 3.58 -7.31 4.78
N PHE A 116 3.19 -7.36 6.05
CA PHE A 116 2.28 -6.37 6.64
C PHE A 116 2.97 -5.72 7.83
N ARG A 117 3.25 -4.42 7.73
CA ARG A 117 4.10 -3.69 8.70
C ARG A 117 3.50 -2.36 9.15
N PRO A 118 3.75 -1.96 10.41
CA PRO A 118 3.45 -0.62 10.88
C PRO A 118 4.35 0.42 10.20
N ILE A 119 3.85 1.64 10.00
CA ILE A 119 4.65 2.79 9.53
C ILE A 119 4.26 4.10 10.23
N HIS A 120 4.25 4.10 11.56
CA HIS A 120 3.67 5.18 12.36
C HIS A 120 4.68 5.99 13.16
N ASN A 121 5.97 5.63 13.12
CA ASN A 121 7.05 6.36 13.80
C ASN A 121 8.42 6.10 13.15
N LEU A 122 9.44 6.84 13.60
CA LEU A 122 10.80 6.71 13.08
C LEU A 122 11.43 5.33 13.31
N ALA A 123 11.12 4.66 14.43
CA ALA A 123 11.61 3.31 14.68
C ALA A 123 11.07 2.32 13.65
N SER A 124 9.76 2.35 13.37
CA SER A 124 9.13 1.52 12.33
C SER A 124 9.67 1.81 10.92
N MET A 125 10.08 3.05 10.66
CA MET A 125 10.76 3.42 9.41
C MET A 125 12.17 2.80 9.34
N SER A 126 12.94 2.85 10.44
CA SER A 126 14.25 2.21 10.53
C SER A 126 14.16 0.68 10.36
N ASP A 127 13.14 0.05 10.94
CA ASP A 127 12.86 -1.37 10.79
C ASP A 127 12.53 -1.73 9.34
N LEU A 128 11.75 -0.88 8.66
CA LEU A 128 11.47 -1.03 7.22
C LEU A 128 12.76 -0.96 6.41
N CYS A 129 13.63 0.04 6.64
CA CYS A 129 14.90 0.16 5.94
C CYS A 129 15.77 -1.10 6.13
N THR A 130 15.86 -1.59 7.37
CA THR A 130 16.58 -2.83 7.70
C THR A 130 16.00 -4.04 6.94
N ALA A 131 14.67 -4.18 6.91
CA ALA A 131 14.00 -5.28 6.21
C ALA A 131 14.13 -5.22 4.68
N LEU A 132 14.29 -4.02 4.11
CA LEU A 132 14.57 -3.86 2.69
C LEU A 132 16.01 -4.23 2.33
N GLN A 133 16.95 -4.09 3.27
CA GLN A 133 18.36 -4.47 3.10
C GLN A 133 18.60 -5.97 3.32
N LEU A 134 18.01 -6.56 4.37
CA LEU A 134 18.34 -7.91 4.83
C LEU A 134 17.43 -9.02 4.24
N GLY A 135 16.31 -8.67 3.62
CA GLY A 135 15.32 -9.64 3.09
C GLY A 135 14.11 -9.84 4.01
N HIS A 136 13.26 -10.81 3.68
CA HIS A 136 11.96 -11.06 4.35
C HIS A 136 12.10 -11.29 5.86
N ALA A 137 11.28 -10.61 6.68
CA ALA A 137 11.27 -10.85 8.13
C ALA A 137 10.03 -11.64 8.56
N VAL A 138 10.23 -12.74 9.31
CA VAL A 138 9.17 -13.61 9.85
C VAL A 138 8.15 -12.84 10.70
N ALA A 139 8.60 -11.80 11.40
CA ALA A 139 7.73 -10.97 12.23
C ALA A 139 6.64 -10.23 11.42
N ALA A 140 6.90 -9.96 10.14
CA ALA A 140 6.01 -9.23 9.24
C ALA A 140 5.10 -10.15 8.39
N ASP A 141 5.10 -11.46 8.65
CA ASP A 141 4.30 -12.44 7.92
C ASP A 141 2.78 -12.16 8.08
N PRO A 142 2.05 -11.87 6.99
CA PRO A 142 0.62 -11.59 7.00
C PRO A 142 -0.24 -12.73 7.56
N ARG A 143 0.24 -13.99 7.49
CA ARG A 143 -0.48 -15.16 8.01
C ARG A 143 -0.81 -15.06 9.50
N ARG A 144 0.03 -14.35 10.26
CA ARG A 144 -0.19 -14.11 11.69
C ARG A 144 -1.47 -13.31 11.94
N TRP A 145 -1.87 -12.47 11.00
CA TRP A 145 -3.11 -11.68 11.05
C TRP A 145 -4.31 -12.47 10.54
N ILE A 146 -4.12 -13.36 9.57
CA ILE A 146 -5.16 -14.25 9.06
C ILE A 146 -5.65 -15.19 10.18
N ALA A 147 -4.73 -15.76 10.95
CA ALA A 147 -5.07 -16.63 12.09
C ALA A 147 -5.83 -15.88 13.21
N ALA A 148 -5.57 -14.58 13.39
CA ALA A 148 -6.24 -13.75 14.39
C ALA A 148 -7.59 -13.17 13.91
N ALA A 149 -7.89 -13.28 12.61
CA ALA A 149 -9.11 -12.76 11.99
C ALA A 149 -10.17 -13.84 11.66
N ALA A 150 -9.83 -15.11 11.89
CA ALA A 150 -10.74 -16.26 11.81
C ALA A 150 -11.51 -16.44 13.13
#